data_AF-A0A972ZTL3-F1
#
_entry.id   AF-A0A972ZTL3-F1
#
_cell.length_a   1.000
_cell.length_b   1.000
_cell.length_c   1.000
_cell.angle_alpha   90.00
_cell.angle_beta   90.00
_cell.angle_gamma   90.00
#
_symmetry.space_group_name_H-M   'P 1'
#
loop_
_entity.id
_entity.type
_entity.pdbx_description
1 polymer ?
#
loop_
_entity_poly.entity_id
_entity_poly.type
_entity_poly.pdbx_seq_one_letter_code
_entity_poly.pdbx_strand_id
1 'polypeptide(L)'
;MHTKITANQVSVMSLLAGIMGSILVIKMQPLNLFIASIFLLLHVILDFVDGEVARFRNNSTLTGKYLDDVNHSITVPILLFFISFGVFGVFENILVLFLGCIAAVCEPVGQNVHWGYPYRILYSEILSLIDKRNGDESKEILQHEMHVEEGSFKGEMAQLLIRLRTWVLRTSIIQKLYEKIWLENRIVNIVILVGFLSPILSSFQYPNLSAKLLSLIIIIYGINRPIVLL
;
A
#
# COMPACT_ATOMS: atom_id res chain seq x y z
N MET A 1 -8.65 -26.78 -4.56
CA MET A 1 -7.65 -26.56 -3.50
C MET A 1 -8.14 -27.25 -2.21
N HIS A 2 -7.29 -28.05 -1.55
CA HIS A 2 -7.65 -28.92 -0.42
C HIS A 2 -7.47 -28.30 0.99
N THR A 3 -7.15 -27.01 1.11
CA THR A 3 -6.93 -26.37 2.43
C THR A 3 -8.16 -25.58 2.90
N LYS A 4 -8.52 -25.75 4.18
CA LYS A 4 -9.66 -25.07 4.85
C LYS A 4 -9.41 -23.59 5.20
N ILE A 5 -8.29 -23.02 4.74
CA ILE A 5 -7.93 -21.63 5.07
C ILE A 5 -8.96 -20.67 4.43
N THR A 6 -9.45 -19.72 5.21
CA THR A 6 -10.40 -18.68 4.76
C THR A 6 -9.65 -17.43 4.28
N ALA A 7 -10.25 -16.65 3.39
CA ALA A 7 -9.64 -15.39 2.91
C ALA A 7 -9.29 -14.45 4.08
N ASN A 8 -10.19 -14.32 5.06
CA ASN A 8 -9.97 -13.50 6.24
C ASN A 8 -8.75 -13.95 7.08
N GLN A 9 -8.46 -15.25 7.16
CA GLN A 9 -7.26 -15.74 7.85
C GLN A 9 -5.99 -15.29 7.12
N VAL A 10 -6.01 -15.30 5.79
CA VAL A 10 -4.89 -14.82 4.96
C VAL A 10 -4.70 -13.32 5.15
N SER A 11 -5.76 -12.52 5.19
CA SER A 11 -5.70 -11.09 5.46
C SER A 11 -5.14 -10.76 6.86
N VAL A 12 -5.54 -11.52 7.90
CA VAL A 12 -4.96 -11.36 9.25
C VAL A 12 -3.48 -11.71 9.25
N MET A 13 -3.07 -12.77 8.56
CA MET A 13 -1.65 -13.12 8.41
C MET A 13 -0.87 -12.03 7.66
N SER A 14 -1.48 -11.41 6.65
CA SER A 14 -0.92 -10.26 5.93
C SER A 14 -0.67 -9.09 6.89
N LEU A 15 -1.65 -8.74 7.71
CA LEU A 15 -1.52 -7.66 8.71
C LEU A 15 -0.40 -7.94 9.72
N LEU A 16 -0.35 -9.16 10.26
CA LEU A 16 0.70 -9.55 11.20
C LEU A 16 2.09 -9.48 10.55
N ALA A 17 2.24 -9.93 9.30
CA ALA A 17 3.49 -9.80 8.57
C ALA A 17 3.89 -8.33 8.38
N GLY A 18 2.94 -7.45 8.05
CA GLY A 18 3.17 -6.02 7.88
C GLY A 18 3.64 -5.33 9.16
N ILE A 19 3.00 -5.63 10.29
CA ILE A 19 3.37 -5.12 11.62
C ILE A 19 4.77 -5.62 12.02
N MET A 20 5.03 -6.92 11.87
CA MET A 20 6.33 -7.51 12.18
C MET A 20 7.47 -6.90 11.35
N GLY A 21 7.23 -6.73 10.04
CA GLY A 21 8.17 -6.05 9.15
C GLY A 21 8.45 -4.63 9.61
N SER A 22 7.41 -3.88 9.98
CA SER A 22 7.53 -2.50 10.45
C SER A 22 8.33 -2.36 11.75
N ILE A 23 8.10 -3.24 12.73
CA ILE A 23 8.85 -3.23 14.01
C ILE A 23 10.34 -3.52 13.79
N LEU A 24 10.67 -4.45 12.89
CA LEU A 24 12.06 -4.84 12.63
C LEU A 24 12.90 -3.68 12.07
N VAL A 25 12.27 -2.72 11.38
CA VAL A 25 12.95 -1.54 10.81
C VAL A 25 13.58 -0.64 11.88
N ILE A 26 13.05 -0.63 13.12
CA ILE A 26 13.51 0.26 14.21
C ILE A 26 15.03 0.20 14.43
N LYS A 27 15.63 -0.98 14.33
CA LYS A 27 17.07 -1.16 14.64
C LYS A 27 17.99 -0.52 13.59
N MET A 28 17.50 -0.22 12.39
CA MET A 28 18.27 0.36 11.28
C MET A 28 19.56 -0.37 10.91
N GLN A 29 19.71 -1.64 11.34
CA GLN A 29 20.84 -2.50 11.01
C GLN A 29 20.57 -3.20 9.66
N PRO A 30 21.60 -3.45 8.83
CA PRO A 30 21.41 -4.02 7.50
C PRO A 30 20.66 -5.36 7.49
N LEU A 31 21.00 -6.26 8.42
CA LEU A 31 20.32 -7.55 8.55
C LEU A 31 18.85 -7.38 8.96
N ASN A 32 18.57 -6.47 9.88
CA ASN A 32 17.20 -6.20 10.33
C ASN A 32 16.35 -5.59 9.22
N LEU A 33 16.90 -4.65 8.46
CA LEU A 33 16.23 -4.05 7.30
C LEU A 33 15.97 -5.10 6.21
N PHE A 34 16.91 -6.01 5.97
CA PHE A 34 16.71 -7.12 5.03
C PHE A 34 15.58 -8.07 5.47
N ILE A 35 15.58 -8.49 6.75
CA ILE A 35 14.51 -9.35 7.29
C ILE A 35 13.17 -8.60 7.30
N ALA A 36 13.16 -7.31 7.64
CA ALA A 36 11.98 -6.45 7.56
C ALA A 36 11.39 -6.43 6.14
N SER A 37 12.24 -6.26 5.11
CA SER A 37 11.82 -6.32 3.71
C SER A 37 11.18 -7.65 3.33
N ILE A 38 11.66 -8.78 3.87
CA ILE A 38 11.03 -10.10 3.64
C ILE A 38 9.61 -10.14 4.22
N PHE A 39 9.42 -9.66 5.45
CA PHE A 39 8.10 -9.60 6.08
C PHE A 39 7.14 -8.63 5.37
N LEU A 40 7.63 -7.46 4.97
CA LEU A 40 6.84 -6.49 4.21
C LEU A 40 6.50 -7.01 2.81
N LEU A 41 7.41 -7.74 2.14
CA LEU A 41 7.12 -8.41 0.88
C LEU A 41 6.07 -9.51 1.08
N LEU A 42 6.17 -10.29 2.17
CA LEU A 42 5.19 -11.30 2.52
C LEU A 42 3.80 -10.68 2.74
N HIS A 43 3.72 -9.55 3.45
CA HIS A 43 2.50 -8.76 3.61
C HIS A 43 1.89 -8.41 2.23
N VAL A 44 2.67 -7.82 1.33
CA VAL A 44 2.21 -7.47 -0.02
C VAL A 44 1.73 -8.69 -0.80
N ILE A 45 2.45 -9.82 -0.73
CA ILE A 45 2.05 -11.05 -1.43
C ILE A 45 0.74 -11.61 -0.87
N LEU A 46 0.58 -11.65 0.46
CA LEU A 46 -0.62 -12.19 1.11
C LEU A 46 -1.87 -11.35 0.80
N ASP A 47 -1.71 -10.03 0.67
CA ASP A 47 -2.75 -9.07 0.22
C ASP A 47 -3.20 -9.26 -1.25
N PHE A 48 -2.37 -9.91 -2.07
CA PHE A 48 -2.80 -10.35 -3.40
C PHE A 48 -3.52 -11.69 -3.34
N VAL A 49 -3.06 -12.57 -2.46
CA VAL A 49 -3.59 -13.94 -2.37
C VAL A 49 -4.99 -13.96 -1.77
N ASP A 50 -5.29 -13.16 -0.75
CA ASP A 50 -6.62 -13.12 -0.13
C ASP A 50 -7.72 -12.66 -1.10
N GLY A 51 -7.46 -11.64 -1.92
CA GLY A 51 -8.36 -11.14 -2.95
C GLY A 51 -8.62 -12.15 -4.05
N GLU A 52 -7.59 -12.84 -4.54
CA GLU A 52 -7.74 -13.90 -5.55
C GLU A 52 -8.42 -15.16 -4.98
N VAL A 53 -8.16 -15.51 -3.73
CA VAL A 53 -8.86 -16.60 -3.03
C VAL A 53 -10.35 -16.29 -2.86
N ALA A 54 -10.70 -15.04 -2.53
CA ALA A 54 -12.09 -14.61 -2.41
C ALA A 54 -12.85 -14.70 -3.75
N ARG A 55 -12.20 -14.27 -4.85
CA ARG A 55 -12.74 -14.39 -6.22
C ARG A 55 -12.92 -15.83 -6.65
N PHE A 56 -11.90 -16.66 -6.42
CA PHE A 56 -11.94 -18.06 -6.84
C PHE A 56 -13.01 -18.88 -6.10
N ARG A 57 -13.34 -18.50 -4.85
CA ARG A 57 -14.36 -19.18 -4.03
C ARG A 57 -15.76 -18.56 -4.14
N ASN A 58 -15.97 -17.52 -4.96
CA ASN A 58 -17.21 -16.71 -4.98
C ASN A 58 -17.68 -16.31 -3.57
N ASN A 59 -16.74 -16.11 -2.65
CA ASN A 59 -17.00 -15.83 -1.24
C ASN A 59 -16.44 -14.46 -0.86
N SER A 60 -16.57 -13.50 -1.77
CA SER A 60 -16.26 -12.10 -1.51
C SER A 60 -17.27 -11.58 -0.48
N THR A 61 -16.81 -11.41 0.76
CA THR A 61 -17.64 -10.87 1.84
C THR A 61 -17.31 -9.40 2.06
N LEU A 62 -18.31 -8.62 2.49
CA LEU A 62 -18.11 -7.23 2.92
C LEU A 62 -17.07 -7.13 4.05
N THR A 63 -17.07 -8.11 4.96
CA THR A 63 -16.08 -8.21 6.04
C THR A 63 -14.65 -8.37 5.52
N GLY A 64 -14.44 -9.18 4.47
CA GLY A 64 -13.11 -9.35 3.86
C GLY A 64 -12.61 -8.06 3.20
N LYS A 65 -13.49 -7.33 2.52
CA LYS A 65 -13.15 -6.03 1.92
C LYS A 65 -12.82 -4.98 2.98
N TYR A 66 -13.62 -4.90 4.04
CA TYR A 66 -13.33 -4.02 5.18
C TYR A 66 -11.99 -4.37 5.85
N LEU A 67 -11.66 -5.66 5.95
CA LEU A 67 -10.41 -6.12 6.56
C LEU A 67 -9.18 -5.73 5.70
N ASP A 68 -9.29 -5.80 4.37
CA ASP A 68 -8.28 -5.31 3.42
C ASP A 68 -8.04 -3.80 3.62
N ASP A 69 -9.12 -3.02 3.68
CA ASP A 69 -9.06 -1.57 3.92
C ASP A 69 -8.39 -1.24 5.27
N VAL A 70 -8.78 -1.94 6.35
CA VAL A 70 -8.16 -1.79 7.67
C VAL A 70 -6.68 -2.15 7.64
N ASN A 71 -6.30 -3.19 6.89
CA ASN A 71 -4.92 -3.62 6.77
C ASN A 71 -4.03 -2.52 6.18
N HIS A 72 -4.51 -1.86 5.12
CA HIS A 72 -3.82 -0.75 4.46
C HIS A 72 -3.77 0.51 5.34
N SER A 73 -4.86 0.83 6.04
CA SER A 73 -4.92 1.99 6.95
C SER A 73 -4.08 1.84 8.23
N ILE A 74 -3.72 0.61 8.62
CA ILE A 74 -2.90 0.35 9.82
C ILE A 74 -1.42 0.17 9.44
N THR A 75 -1.12 -0.60 8.40
CA THR A 75 0.25 -1.03 8.13
C THR A 75 1.15 0.14 7.70
N VAL A 76 0.67 1.03 6.82
CA VAL A 76 1.49 2.14 6.31
C VAL A 76 1.83 3.16 7.41
N PRO A 77 0.89 3.60 8.27
CA PRO A 77 1.19 4.48 9.40
C PRO A 77 2.17 3.88 10.40
N ILE A 78 2.00 2.61 10.73
CA ILE A 78 2.90 1.90 11.65
C ILE A 78 4.32 1.84 11.05
N LEU A 79 4.44 1.54 9.76
CA LEU A 79 5.71 1.53 9.06
C LEU A 79 6.39 2.90 9.09
N LEU A 80 5.65 3.96 8.77
CA LEU A 80 6.11 5.35 8.81
C LEU A 80 6.62 5.73 10.20
N PHE A 81 5.87 5.40 11.24
CA PHE A 81 6.24 5.67 12.62
C PHE A 81 7.54 4.97 13.00
N PHE A 82 7.66 3.66 12.73
CA PHE A 82 8.85 2.90 13.13
C PHE A 82 10.09 3.22 12.30
N ILE A 83 9.96 3.58 11.02
CA ILE A 83 11.09 4.12 10.23
C ILE A 83 11.57 5.41 10.88
N SER A 84 10.66 6.33 11.19
CA SER A 84 11.00 7.64 11.71
C SER A 84 11.65 7.55 13.08
N PHE A 85 11.16 6.66 13.93
CA PHE A 85 11.75 6.34 15.23
C PHE A 85 13.14 5.69 15.08
N GLY A 86 13.30 4.73 14.16
CA GLY A 86 14.59 4.11 13.91
C GLY A 86 15.64 5.08 13.37
N VAL A 87 15.25 5.97 12.46
CA VAL A 87 16.14 7.01 11.90
C VAL A 87 16.53 8.01 12.99
N PHE A 88 15.59 8.40 13.85
CA PHE A 88 15.87 9.25 15.01
C PHE A 88 16.91 8.60 15.93
N GLY A 89 16.84 7.28 16.18
CA GLY A 89 17.84 6.57 16.98
C GLY A 89 19.26 6.54 16.38
N VAL A 90 19.42 6.82 15.08
CA VAL A 90 20.73 6.82 14.39
C VAL A 90 21.31 8.22 14.24
N PHE A 91 20.48 9.22 13.93
CA PHE A 91 20.93 10.58 13.61
C PHE A 91 20.45 11.66 14.59
N GLU A 92 19.62 11.31 15.57
CA GLU A 92 19.00 12.25 16.54
C GLU A 92 18.23 13.41 15.87
N ASN A 93 17.80 13.20 14.62
CA ASN A 93 17.12 14.22 13.84
C ASN A 93 15.63 14.28 14.18
N ILE A 94 15.27 15.21 15.08
CA ILE A 94 13.89 15.46 15.52
C ILE A 94 12.94 15.81 14.35
N LEU A 95 13.47 16.44 13.30
CA LEU A 95 12.69 16.87 12.14
C LEU A 95 12.14 15.66 11.38
N VAL A 96 12.95 14.61 11.22
CA VAL A 96 12.53 13.36 10.57
C VAL A 96 11.47 12.65 11.41
N LEU A 97 11.63 12.62 12.74
CA LEU A 97 10.63 12.04 13.64
C LEU A 97 9.29 12.78 13.53
N PHE A 98 9.33 14.11 13.58
CA PHE A 98 8.14 14.95 13.51
C PHE A 98 7.40 14.80 12.17
N LEU A 99 8.13 14.91 11.04
CA LEU A 99 7.56 14.73 9.70
C LEU A 99 7.00 13.32 9.49
N GLY A 100 7.68 12.32 10.04
CA GLY A 100 7.23 10.94 10.02
C GLY A 100 5.93 10.69 10.78
N CYS A 101 5.80 11.25 11.97
CA CYS A 101 4.57 11.17 12.76
C CYS A 101 3.41 11.91 12.07
N ILE A 102 3.67 13.08 11.50
CA ILE A 102 2.67 13.79 10.69
C ILE A 102 2.23 12.93 9.51
N ALA A 103 3.19 12.37 8.76
CA ALA A 103 2.88 11.48 7.64
C ALA A 103 2.03 10.29 8.07
N ALA A 104 2.36 9.67 9.20
CA ALA A 104 1.63 8.52 9.73
C ALA A 104 0.17 8.86 10.07
N VAL A 105 -0.12 10.08 10.55
CA VAL A 105 -1.49 10.54 10.83
C VAL A 105 -2.20 10.96 9.54
N CYS A 106 -1.51 11.64 8.64
CA CYS A 106 -2.08 12.11 7.38
C CYS A 106 -2.41 10.97 6.41
N GLU A 107 -1.68 9.86 6.43
CA GLU A 107 -1.91 8.74 5.53
C GLU A 107 -3.32 8.12 5.64
N PRO A 108 -3.81 7.68 6.83
CA PRO A 108 -5.15 7.12 6.95
C PRO A 108 -6.23 8.18 6.73
N VAL A 109 -5.97 9.44 7.10
CA VAL A 109 -6.89 10.55 6.78
C VAL A 109 -7.02 10.73 5.27
N GLY A 110 -5.90 10.71 4.54
CA GLY A 110 -5.88 10.83 3.09
C GLY A 110 -6.58 9.68 2.40
N GLN A 111 -6.41 8.46 2.90
CA GLN A 111 -7.17 7.32 2.41
C GLN A 111 -8.68 7.54 2.57
N ASN A 112 -9.12 7.99 3.75
CA ASN A 112 -10.55 8.23 4.00
C ASN A 112 -11.14 9.38 3.16
N VAL A 113 -10.37 10.46 2.93
CA VAL A 113 -10.82 11.64 2.18
C VAL A 113 -10.80 11.42 0.67
N HIS A 114 -9.70 10.92 0.10
CA HIS A 114 -9.53 10.83 -1.36
C HIS A 114 -10.35 9.71 -2.00
N TRP A 115 -10.59 8.63 -1.26
CA TRP A 115 -11.19 7.42 -1.84
C TRP A 115 -12.62 7.16 -1.36
N GLY A 116 -13.14 7.99 -0.45
CA GLY A 116 -14.51 7.89 0.04
C GLY A 116 -14.86 6.48 0.53
N TYR A 117 -13.92 5.76 1.15
CA TYR A 117 -14.08 4.33 1.49
C TYR A 117 -15.34 4.02 2.32
N PRO A 118 -15.70 4.81 3.37
CA PRO A 118 -16.94 4.58 4.10
C PRO A 118 -18.16 4.71 3.19
N TYR A 119 -18.13 5.66 2.26
CA TYR A 119 -19.20 5.86 1.28
C TYR A 119 -19.30 4.68 0.32
N ARG A 120 -18.19 4.12 -0.19
CA ARG A 120 -18.23 2.97 -1.12
C ARG A 120 -18.77 1.70 -0.47
N ILE A 121 -18.44 1.44 0.80
CA ILE A 121 -18.95 0.29 1.55
C ILE A 121 -20.44 0.48 1.82
N LEU A 122 -20.83 1.62 2.39
CA LEU A 122 -22.22 1.96 2.66
C LEU A 122 -23.07 1.95 1.38
N TYR A 123 -22.53 2.48 0.28
CA TYR A 123 -23.16 2.49 -1.03
C TYR A 123 -23.31 1.08 -1.59
N SER A 124 -22.30 0.21 -1.45
CA SER A 124 -22.42 -1.19 -1.87
C SER A 124 -23.44 -1.98 -1.05
N GLU A 125 -23.58 -1.67 0.24
CA GLU A 125 -24.59 -2.25 1.14
C GLU A 125 -25.99 -1.79 0.71
N ILE A 126 -26.18 -0.48 0.54
CA ILE A 126 -27.43 0.13 0.07
C ILE A 126 -27.81 -0.43 -1.30
N LEU A 127 -26.86 -0.54 -2.24
CA LEU A 127 -27.10 -1.15 -3.56
C LEU A 127 -27.50 -2.61 -3.45
N SER A 128 -26.87 -3.40 -2.57
CA SER A 128 -27.25 -4.80 -2.38
C SER A 128 -28.65 -4.96 -1.78
N LEU A 129 -29.11 -3.97 -1.00
CA LEU A 129 -30.47 -3.91 -0.45
C LEU A 129 -31.49 -3.42 -1.49
N ILE A 130 -31.08 -2.54 -2.41
CA ILE A 130 -31.90 -2.05 -3.53
C ILE A 130 -32.04 -3.10 -4.65
N ASP A 131 -30.97 -3.81 -5.02
CA ASP A 131 -30.95 -4.89 -6.03
C ASP A 131 -31.82 -6.09 -5.58
N LYS A 132 -31.94 -6.32 -4.26
CA LYS A 132 -32.93 -7.25 -3.69
C LYS A 132 -34.37 -6.77 -3.80
N ARG A 133 -34.60 -5.48 -4.05
CA ARG A 133 -35.93 -4.84 -4.01
C ARG A 133 -36.46 -4.50 -5.41
N ASN A 134 -35.61 -4.07 -6.34
CA ASN A 134 -35.96 -3.68 -7.70
C ASN A 134 -34.94 -4.29 -8.70
N GLY A 135 -35.42 -5.07 -9.66
CA GLY A 135 -34.57 -5.65 -10.70
C GLY A 135 -33.97 -4.62 -11.66
N ASP A 136 -32.74 -4.91 -12.09
CA ASP A 136 -31.89 -4.44 -13.22
C ASP A 136 -31.83 -2.97 -13.70
N GLU A 137 -32.81 -2.09 -13.45
CA GLU A 137 -32.80 -0.73 -14.02
C GLU A 137 -31.77 0.22 -13.40
N SER A 138 -31.21 -0.11 -12.22
CA SER A 138 -30.28 0.77 -11.49
C SER A 138 -28.84 0.71 -12.02
N LYS A 139 -28.46 -0.33 -12.76
CA LYS A 139 -27.07 -0.59 -13.18
C LYS A 139 -26.61 0.24 -14.38
N GLU A 140 -27.52 0.59 -15.30
CA GLU A 140 -27.17 1.30 -16.54
C GLU A 140 -26.89 2.80 -16.34
N ILE A 141 -27.64 3.45 -15.44
CA ILE A 141 -27.48 4.89 -15.15
C ILE A 141 -26.11 5.16 -14.49
N LEU A 142 -25.60 4.20 -13.71
CA LEU A 142 -24.39 4.35 -12.89
C LEU A 142 -23.07 4.06 -13.63
N GLN A 143 -23.07 3.20 -14.64
CA GLN A 143 -21.88 2.99 -15.49
C GLN A 143 -21.53 4.25 -16.30
N HIS A 144 -22.51 5.10 -16.57
CA HIS A 144 -22.34 6.32 -17.35
C HIS A 144 -21.66 7.45 -16.55
N GLU A 145 -21.81 7.52 -15.22
CA GLU A 145 -21.18 8.56 -14.39
C GLU A 145 -19.70 8.27 -14.12
N MET A 146 -19.32 6.99 -13.98
CA MET A 146 -17.94 6.59 -13.71
C MET A 146 -16.98 6.81 -14.90
N HIS A 147 -17.47 6.80 -16.14
CA HIS A 147 -16.62 6.97 -17.33
C HIS A 147 -16.26 8.44 -17.62
N VAL A 148 -16.87 9.41 -16.94
CA VAL A 148 -16.70 10.84 -17.23
C VAL A 148 -15.43 11.43 -16.58
N GLU A 149 -14.89 10.84 -15.50
CA GLU A 149 -13.74 11.39 -14.77
C GLU A 149 -12.36 10.97 -15.30
N GLU A 150 -12.23 9.89 -16.09
CA GLU A 150 -10.93 9.36 -16.54
C GLU A 150 -10.31 10.13 -17.74
N GLY A 151 -11.02 11.12 -18.28
CA GLY A 151 -10.76 11.71 -19.58
C GLY A 151 -9.92 12.99 -19.60
N SER A 152 -8.80 13.12 -18.88
CA SER A 152 -7.90 14.27 -19.13
C SER A 152 -6.47 14.13 -18.59
N PHE A 153 -5.55 13.58 -19.41
CA PHE A 153 -4.17 14.08 -19.50
C PHE A 153 -3.40 13.45 -20.68
N LYS A 154 -3.01 14.26 -21.68
CA LYS A 154 -2.14 13.83 -22.80
C LYS A 154 -0.98 14.80 -22.99
N GLY A 155 0.24 14.26 -23.03
CA GLY A 155 1.46 14.94 -23.46
C GLY A 155 2.50 13.92 -23.93
N GLU A 156 3.40 14.30 -24.83
CA GLU A 156 4.28 13.41 -25.61
C GLU A 156 5.26 12.56 -24.76
N MET A 157 5.56 12.94 -23.52
CA MET A 157 6.26 12.10 -22.53
C MET A 157 5.49 10.83 -22.14
N ALA A 158 4.16 10.83 -22.30
CA ALA A 158 3.32 9.66 -22.08
C ALA A 158 3.62 8.54 -23.09
N GLN A 159 4.02 8.85 -24.32
CA GLN A 159 4.25 7.82 -25.35
C GLN A 159 5.50 6.97 -25.06
N LEU A 160 6.55 7.60 -24.52
CA LEU A 160 7.77 6.91 -24.08
C LEU A 160 7.49 6.02 -22.86
N LEU A 161 6.70 6.51 -21.91
CA LEU A 161 6.25 5.73 -20.76
C LEU A 161 5.33 4.57 -21.17
N ILE A 162 4.45 4.76 -22.16
CA ILE A 162 3.56 3.73 -22.70
C ILE A 162 4.36 2.58 -23.33
N ARG A 163 5.46 2.87 -24.04
CA ARG A 163 6.31 1.83 -24.65
C ARG A 163 7.01 0.98 -23.59
N LEU A 164 7.55 1.62 -22.55
CA LEU A 164 8.11 0.94 -21.38
C LEU A 164 7.03 0.11 -20.64
N ARG A 165 5.83 0.67 -20.48
CA ARG A 165 4.65 0.01 -19.92
C ARG A 165 4.33 -1.27 -20.70
N THR A 166 4.18 -1.20 -22.03
CA THR A 166 3.83 -2.36 -22.86
C THR A 166 4.82 -3.52 -22.78
N TRP A 167 6.09 -3.26 -22.50
CA TRP A 167 7.10 -4.31 -22.39
C TRP A 167 7.04 -5.06 -21.05
N VAL A 168 6.81 -4.34 -19.95
CA VAL A 168 6.63 -4.92 -18.60
C VAL A 168 5.28 -5.66 -18.49
N LEU A 169 4.27 -5.26 -19.26
CA LEU A 169 2.87 -5.70 -19.20
C LEU A 169 2.53 -7.03 -19.91
N ARG A 170 3.51 -7.89 -20.25
CA ARG A 170 3.25 -9.10 -21.06
C ARG A 170 2.46 -10.22 -20.35
N THR A 171 2.15 -10.10 -19.06
CA THR A 171 1.29 -11.06 -18.32
C THR A 171 0.25 -10.35 -17.44
N SER A 172 -0.97 -10.90 -17.33
CA SER A 172 -2.09 -10.25 -16.61
C SER A 172 -1.85 -10.13 -15.10
N ILE A 173 -1.04 -11.02 -14.54
CA ILE A 173 -0.66 -11.00 -13.11
C ILE A 173 0.36 -9.90 -12.86
N ILE A 174 1.41 -9.78 -13.69
CA ILE A 174 2.43 -8.73 -13.55
C ILE A 174 1.80 -7.35 -13.73
N GLN A 175 0.81 -7.20 -14.61
CA GLN A 175 0.06 -5.95 -14.76
C GLN A 175 -0.69 -5.55 -13.48
N LYS A 176 -1.47 -6.47 -12.91
CA LYS A 176 -2.20 -6.22 -11.66
C LYS A 176 -1.27 -6.00 -10.47
N LEU A 177 -0.17 -6.75 -10.41
CA LEU A 177 0.88 -6.57 -9.41
C LEU A 177 1.51 -5.19 -9.55
N TYR A 178 1.96 -4.82 -10.75
CA TYR A 178 2.64 -3.55 -11.02
C TYR A 178 1.73 -2.35 -10.74
N GLU A 179 0.48 -2.36 -11.23
CA GLU A 179 -0.44 -1.24 -11.01
C GLU A 179 -0.78 -1.07 -9.51
N LYS A 180 -1.02 -2.15 -8.74
CA LYS A 180 -1.30 -2.05 -7.29
C LYS A 180 -0.03 -1.77 -6.45
N ILE A 181 1.12 -2.35 -6.81
CA ILE A 181 2.45 -2.07 -6.22
C ILE A 181 2.82 -0.59 -6.40
N TRP A 182 2.55 0.01 -7.56
CA TRP A 182 3.02 1.36 -7.88
C TRP A 182 2.04 2.48 -7.48
N LEU A 183 0.73 2.20 -7.38
CA LEU A 183 -0.28 3.20 -7.04
C LEU A 183 -0.67 3.27 -5.54
N GLU A 184 -0.70 2.15 -4.81
CA GLU A 184 -1.25 2.15 -3.44
C GLU A 184 -0.19 2.07 -2.33
N ASN A 185 0.97 1.42 -2.56
CA ASN A 185 1.96 1.12 -1.52
C ASN A 185 3.37 1.70 -1.79
N ARG A 186 3.46 2.93 -2.32
CA ARG A 186 4.74 3.53 -2.76
C ARG A 186 5.83 3.48 -1.69
N ILE A 187 5.50 3.81 -0.44
CA ILE A 187 6.50 3.85 0.63
C ILE A 187 6.93 2.45 1.08
N VAL A 188 6.00 1.50 1.18
CA VAL A 188 6.30 0.11 1.57
C VAL A 188 7.27 -0.50 0.56
N ASN A 189 7.04 -0.28 -0.74
CA ASN A 189 7.90 -0.82 -1.80
C ASN A 189 9.28 -0.18 -1.83
N ILE A 190 9.38 1.13 -1.58
CA ILE A 190 10.67 1.79 -1.43
C ILE A 190 11.44 1.23 -0.24
N VAL A 191 10.77 1.00 0.90
CA VAL A 191 11.40 0.42 2.10
C VAL A 191 11.86 -1.01 1.83
N ILE A 192 11.03 -1.82 1.14
CA ILE A 192 11.41 -3.17 0.71
C ILE A 192 12.70 -3.12 -0.13
N LEU A 193 12.75 -2.24 -1.13
CA LEU A 193 13.91 -2.07 -2.01
C LEU A 193 15.16 -1.66 -1.21
N VAL A 194 15.05 -0.64 -0.36
CA VAL A 194 16.17 -0.18 0.47
C VAL A 194 16.65 -1.27 1.41
N GLY A 195 15.74 -2.04 2.03
CA GLY A 195 16.12 -3.12 2.93
C GLY A 195 16.75 -4.31 2.22
N PHE A 196 16.32 -4.67 1.00
CA PHE A 196 16.98 -5.70 0.20
C PHE A 196 18.37 -5.29 -0.26
N LEU A 197 18.56 -4.01 -0.59
CA LEU A 197 19.88 -3.47 -0.93
C LEU A 197 20.74 -3.26 0.31
N SER A 198 20.17 -3.22 1.52
CA SER A 198 20.88 -2.83 2.74
C SER A 198 22.16 -3.63 3.02
N PRO A 199 22.21 -4.97 2.87
CA PRO A 199 23.44 -5.72 3.02
C PRO A 199 24.54 -5.28 2.03
N ILE A 200 24.17 -4.99 0.77
CA ILE A 200 25.09 -4.50 -0.26
C ILE A 200 25.50 -3.05 0.04
N LEU A 201 24.56 -2.20 0.46
CA LEU A 201 24.84 -0.82 0.84
C LEU A 201 25.80 -0.73 2.02
N SER A 202 25.76 -1.72 2.93
CA SER A 202 26.66 -1.80 4.08
C SER A 202 28.10 -2.17 3.73
N SER A 203 28.36 -2.74 2.54
CA SER A 203 29.73 -3.02 2.08
C SER A 203 30.45 -1.80 1.52
N PHE A 204 29.74 -0.69 1.29
CA PHE A 204 30.36 0.57 0.88
C PHE A 204 30.95 1.31 2.08
N GLN A 205 31.98 2.14 1.85
CA GLN A 205 32.63 2.97 2.88
C GLN A 205 31.74 4.07 3.48
N TYR A 206 30.48 4.20 3.05
CA TYR A 206 29.55 5.21 3.54
C TYR A 206 28.71 4.66 4.71
N PRO A 207 28.95 5.13 5.95
CA PRO A 207 28.24 4.61 7.11
C PRO A 207 26.76 4.97 7.06
N ASN A 208 25.93 4.02 7.49
CA ASN A 208 24.48 4.18 7.66
C ASN A 208 23.75 4.66 6.39
N LEU A 209 24.24 4.30 5.20
CA LEU A 209 23.68 4.72 3.92
C LEU A 209 22.17 4.39 3.79
N SER A 210 21.76 3.19 4.22
CA SER A 210 20.36 2.77 4.23
C SER A 210 19.48 3.70 5.09
N ALA A 211 19.94 4.02 6.30
CA ALA A 211 19.22 4.94 7.19
C ALA A 211 19.17 6.37 6.62
N LYS A 212 20.23 6.84 5.95
CA LYS A 212 20.20 8.14 5.25
C LYS A 212 19.16 8.17 4.13
N LEU A 213 19.10 7.13 3.30
CA LEU A 213 18.09 7.01 2.26
C LEU A 213 16.67 7.04 2.85
N LEU A 214 16.42 6.24 3.90
CA LEU A 214 15.12 6.23 4.60
C LEU A 214 14.79 7.59 5.20
N SER A 215 15.76 8.31 5.76
CA SER A 215 15.56 9.66 6.28
C SER A 215 15.10 10.65 5.21
N LEU A 216 15.71 10.61 4.02
CA LEU A 216 15.33 11.45 2.88
C LEU A 216 13.91 11.13 2.41
N ILE A 217 13.56 9.85 2.35
CA ILE A 217 12.22 9.40 1.97
C ILE A 217 11.18 9.93 2.96
N ILE A 218 11.42 9.83 4.27
CA ILE A 218 10.50 10.36 5.28
C ILE A 218 10.33 11.87 5.16
N ILE A 219 11.40 12.63 4.90
CA ILE A 219 11.31 14.08 4.72
C ILE A 219 10.42 14.41 3.51
N ILE A 220 10.70 13.79 2.35
CA ILE A 220 9.92 14.01 1.13
C ILE A 220 8.45 13.62 1.34
N TYR A 221 8.22 12.46 1.95
CA TYR A 221 6.88 11.93 2.16
C TYR A 221 6.09 12.73 3.19
N GLY A 222 6.73 13.14 4.29
CA GLY A 222 6.11 13.93 5.35
C GLY A 222 5.80 15.37 4.96
N ILE A 223 6.52 15.94 3.99
CA ILE A 223 6.14 17.23 3.40
C ILE A 223 4.98 17.06 2.41
N ASN A 224 5.04 16.04 1.55
CA ASN A 224 4.05 15.86 0.49
C ASN A 224 2.67 15.43 1.00
N ARG A 225 2.59 14.56 2.02
CA ARG A 225 1.30 14.00 2.45
C ARG A 225 0.32 15.01 3.04
N PRO A 226 0.72 15.96 3.90
CA PRO A 226 -0.15 17.04 4.35
C PRO A 226 -0.63 17.94 3.21
N ILE A 227 0.22 18.20 2.21
CA ILE A 227 -0.13 19.06 1.07
C ILE A 227 -1.23 18.42 0.22
N VAL A 228 -1.19 17.10 0.03
CA VAL A 228 -2.22 16.36 -0.72
C VAL A 228 -3.58 16.35 -0.01
N LEU A 229 -3.65 16.72 1.27
CA LEU A 229 -4.90 16.82 2.04
C LEU A 229 -5.55 18.20 1.99
N LEU A 230 -4.84 19.23 1.53
CA LEU A 230 -5.33 20.62 1.40
C LEU A 230 -5.92 20.85 0.02
#